data_AF-A0A2D7PG28-F1
#
_entry.id   AF-A0A2D7PG28-F1
#
_cell.length_a   1.000
_cell.length_b   1.000
_cell.length_c   1.000
_cell.angle_alpha   90.00
_cell.angle_beta   90.00
_cell.angle_gamma   90.00
#
_symmetry.space_group_name_H-M   'P 1'
#
loop_
_entity.id
_entity.type
_entity.pdbx_description
1 polymer ?
#
loop_
_entity_poly.entity_id
_entity_poly.type
_entity_poly.pdbx_seq_one_letter_code
_entity_poly.pdbx_strand_id
1 'polypeptide(L)'
;MTFYYKTYSWANNSNQGISEETRKSWEFFADKKNWRIVQLPNGYYQTECQSLNANGEPSGEWTDITRRETIESAEAAIDASIDHYNKRLEFAKGPKVVKTFK
;
A
#
# COMPACT_ATOMS: atom_id res chain seq x y z
N MET A 1 23.15 -2.00 44.56
CA MET A 1 21.94 -1.51 43.85
C MET A 1 21.59 -2.53 42.80
N THR A 2 20.40 -3.13 42.87
CA THR A 2 19.90 -4.06 41.85
C THR A 2 19.03 -3.29 40.86
N PHE A 3 19.49 -3.18 39.61
CA PHE A 3 18.71 -2.56 38.53
C PHE A 3 17.67 -3.56 38.02
N TYR A 4 16.39 -3.21 38.19
CA TYR A 4 15.27 -3.98 37.66
C TYR A 4 14.99 -3.50 36.22
N TYR A 5 15.48 -4.22 35.21
CA TYR A 5 15.15 -3.93 33.82
C TYR A 5 13.75 -4.46 33.49
N LYS A 6 12.76 -3.57 33.50
CA LYS A 6 11.40 -3.88 33.01
C LYS A 6 11.36 -3.63 31.50
N THR A 7 11.44 -4.69 30.70
CA THR A 7 11.19 -4.59 29.26
C THR A 7 9.68 -4.59 29.01
N TYR A 8 9.12 -3.51 28.48
CA TYR A 8 7.77 -3.55 27.92
C TYR A 8 7.85 -4.26 26.57
N SER A 9 7.52 -5.55 26.54
CA SER A 9 7.10 -6.16 25.28
C SER A 9 5.72 -5.61 24.99
N TRP A 10 5.58 -4.77 23.96
CA TRP A 10 4.28 -4.61 23.33
C TRP A 10 3.88 -6.02 22.90
N ALA A 11 2.89 -6.62 23.57
CA ALA A 11 2.25 -7.81 23.05
C ALA A 11 1.89 -7.46 21.61
N ASN A 12 2.42 -8.22 20.65
CA ASN A 12 2.09 -8.09 19.24
C ASN A 12 0.58 -7.90 19.16
N ASN A 13 0.14 -6.68 18.89
CA ASN A 13 -1.26 -6.36 18.64
C ASN A 13 -1.61 -6.83 17.22
N SER A 14 -1.09 -7.99 16.82
CA SER A 14 -1.31 -8.64 15.54
C SER A 14 -2.74 -9.16 15.39
N ASN A 15 -3.60 -8.88 16.38
CA ASN A 15 -5.00 -9.27 16.39
C ASN A 15 -5.97 -8.08 16.45
N GLN A 16 -5.49 -6.84 16.29
CA GLN A 16 -6.38 -5.79 15.77
C GLN A 16 -6.63 -6.13 14.30
N GLY A 17 -7.73 -6.84 14.05
CA GLY A 17 -8.20 -7.12 12.70
C GLY A 17 -8.17 -5.84 11.88
N ILE A 18 -7.57 -5.92 10.70
CA ILE A 18 -7.48 -4.80 9.76
C ILE A 18 -8.89 -4.22 9.57
N SER A 19 -9.06 -2.92 9.81
CA SER A 19 -10.38 -2.30 9.67
C SER A 19 -10.87 -2.44 8.23
N GLU A 20 -12.19 -2.57 8.05
CA GLU A 20 -12.77 -2.74 6.72
C GLU A 20 -12.47 -1.55 5.81
N GLU A 21 -12.41 -0.34 6.38
CA GLU A 21 -11.99 0.89 5.71
C GLU A 21 -10.56 0.78 5.17
N THR A 22 -9.62 0.30 6.00
CA THR A 22 -8.22 0.10 5.58
C THR A 22 -8.13 -0.91 4.44
N ARG A 23 -8.93 -1.98 4.48
CA ARG A 23 -8.95 -2.98 3.41
C ARG A 23 -9.48 -2.40 2.10
N LYS A 24 -10.55 -1.61 2.15
CA LYS A 24 -11.09 -0.89 0.99
C LYS A 24 -10.07 0.08 0.39
N SER A 25 -9.32 0.79 1.23
CA SER A 25 -8.23 1.66 0.76
C SER A 25 -7.13 0.86 0.05
N TRP A 26 -6.72 -0.29 0.58
CA TRP A 26 -5.71 -1.13 -0.10
C TRP A 26 -6.22 -1.74 -1.40
N GLU A 27 -7.48 -2.18 -1.46
CA GLU A 27 -8.12 -2.64 -2.69
C GLU A 27 -8.13 -1.52 -3.75
N PHE A 28 -8.42 -0.27 -3.34
CA PHE A 28 -8.36 0.87 -4.22
C PHE A 28 -6.93 1.15 -4.74
N PHE A 29 -5.92 1.13 -3.88
CA PHE A 29 -4.54 1.38 -4.32
C PHE A 29 -3.92 0.24 -5.14
N ALA A 30 -4.44 -0.98 -5.01
CA ALA A 30 -4.04 -2.13 -5.82
C ALA A 30 -4.53 -2.06 -7.27
N ASP A 31 -5.54 -1.24 -7.56
CA ASP A 31 -6.10 -1.08 -8.90
C ASP A 31 -5.28 -0.08 -9.74
N LYS A 32 -4.60 -0.57 -10.79
CA LYS A 32 -3.76 0.26 -11.69
C LYS A 32 -4.52 1.42 -12.35
N LYS A 33 -5.84 1.30 -12.53
CA LYS A 33 -6.71 2.35 -13.11
C LYS A 33 -6.73 3.64 -12.27
N ASN A 34 -6.42 3.55 -10.98
CA ASN A 34 -6.41 4.68 -10.05
C ASN A 34 -5.05 5.41 -10.04
N TRP A 35 -4.13 4.97 -10.90
CA TRP A 35 -2.81 5.55 -11.08
C TRP A 35 -2.70 6.18 -12.46
N ARG A 36 -1.90 7.25 -12.55
CA ARG A 36 -1.51 7.85 -13.81
C ARG A 36 -0.08 8.35 -13.77
N ILE A 37 0.49 8.56 -14.95
CA ILE A 37 1.81 9.16 -15.12
C ILE A 37 1.62 10.50 -15.83
N VAL A 38 2.14 11.56 -15.23
CA VAL A 38 2.10 12.92 -15.76
C VAL A 38 3.52 13.34 -16.11
N GLN A 39 3.72 13.85 -17.33
CA GLN A 39 4.99 14.44 -17.72
C GLN A 39 5.05 15.90 -17.24
N LEU A 40 6.07 16.23 -16.47
CA LEU A 40 6.31 17.58 -15.98
C LEU A 40 7.06 18.42 -17.03
N PRO A 41 6.95 19.77 -16.98
CA PRO A 41 7.65 20.66 -17.92
C PRO A 41 9.18 20.54 -17.89
N ASN A 42 9.74 19.98 -16.82
CA ASN A 42 11.17 19.73 -16.65
C ASN A 42 11.63 18.39 -17.28
N GLY A 43 10.74 17.65 -17.94
CA GLY A 43 11.04 16.38 -18.60
C GLY A 43 10.94 15.15 -17.71
N TYR A 44 10.67 15.30 -16.40
CA TYR A 44 10.47 14.16 -15.49
C TYR A 44 9.03 13.63 -15.56
N TYR A 45 8.88 12.36 -15.22
CA TYR A 45 7.59 11.68 -15.10
C TYR A 45 7.19 11.56 -13.63
N GLN A 46 6.03 12.10 -13.30
CA GLN A 46 5.42 12.03 -11.97
C GLN A 46 4.34 10.95 -11.96
N THR A 47 4.44 10.00 -11.03
CA THR A 47 3.37 9.04 -10.77
C THR A 47 2.39 9.66 -9.79
N GLU A 48 1.11 9.65 -10.13
CA GLU A 48 0.05 10.18 -9.29
C GLU A 48 -0.97 9.08 -8.99
N CYS A 49 -1.51 9.11 -7.78
CA CYS A 49 -2.60 8.23 -7.35
C CYS A 49 -3.81 9.07 -6.99
N GLN A 50 -4.99 8.59 -7.35
CA GLN A 50 -6.24 9.24 -6.95
C GLN A 50 -6.44 9.12 -5.44
N SER A 51 -6.97 10.18 -4.83
CA SER A 51 -7.32 10.20 -3.41
C SER A 51 -8.72 9.66 -3.15
N LEU A 52 -8.93 9.12 -1.95
CA LEU A 52 -10.24 8.70 -1.46
C LEU A 52 -10.82 9.79 -0.56
N ASN A 53 -12.11 10.08 -0.74
CA ASN A 53 -12.87 10.92 0.17
C ASN A 53 -13.16 10.18 1.49
N ALA A 54 -13.65 10.92 2.50
CA ALA A 54 -14.10 10.35 3.77
C ALA A 54 -15.16 9.24 3.61
N ASN A 55 -15.89 9.24 2.48
CA ASN A 55 -16.91 8.23 2.16
C ASN A 55 -16.35 6.98 1.45
N GLY A 56 -15.04 6.93 1.19
CA GLY A 56 -14.40 5.82 0.46
C GLY A 56 -14.59 5.85 -1.05
N GLU A 57 -15.02 6.99 -1.60
CA GLU A 57 -15.19 7.20 -3.04
C GLU A 57 -14.01 8.00 -3.61
N PRO A 58 -13.68 7.84 -4.91
CA PRO A 58 -12.59 8.59 -5.53
C PRO A 58 -12.92 10.09 -5.53
N SER A 59 -12.05 10.91 -4.92
CA SER A 59 -12.27 12.35 -4.78
C SER A 59 -12.13 13.12 -6.10
N GLY A 60 -11.47 12.52 -7.09
CA GLY A 60 -11.05 13.21 -8.32
C GLY A 60 -9.74 13.98 -8.15
N GLU A 61 -9.25 14.14 -6.93
CA GLU A 61 -7.96 14.75 -6.64
C GLU A 61 -6.85 13.71 -6.84
N TRP A 62 -5.74 14.16 -7.41
CA TRP A 62 -4.58 13.35 -7.71
C TRP A 62 -3.42 13.80 -6.83
N THR A 63 -2.82 12.84 -6.14
CA THR A 63 -1.70 13.08 -5.23
C THR A 63 -0.42 12.58 -5.87
N ASP A 64 0.64 13.38 -5.77
CA ASP A 64 1.97 13.05 -6.27
C ASP A 64 2.69 12.04 -5.35
N ILE A 65 3.19 10.95 -5.94
CA ILE A 65 3.78 9.85 -5.20
C ILE A 65 5.29 9.75 -5.42
N THR A 66 5.72 9.62 -6.68
CA THR A 66 7.15 9.57 -7.04
C THR A 66 7.44 10.33 -8.32
N ARG A 67 8.70 10.72 -8.51
CA ARG A 67 9.23 11.30 -9.75
C ARG A 67 10.36 10.42 -10.29
N ARG A 68 10.36 10.19 -11.60
CA ARG A 68 11.31 9.35 -12.34
C ARG A 68 11.72 10.02 -13.66
N GLU A 69 12.87 9.63 -14.18
CA GLU A 69 13.41 10.17 -15.43
C GLU A 69 12.80 9.51 -16.67
N THR A 70 12.34 8.26 -16.56
CA THR A 70 11.76 7.50 -17.67
C THR A 70 10.36 7.00 -17.38
N ILE A 71 9.57 6.78 -18.43
CA ILE A 71 8.20 6.26 -18.31
C ILE A 71 8.22 4.84 -17.75
N GLU A 72 9.16 4.02 -18.20
CA GLU A 72 9.31 2.62 -17.77
C GLU A 72 9.63 2.55 -16.27
N SER A 73 10.47 3.46 -15.77
CA SER A 73 10.77 3.52 -14.34
C SER A 73 9.58 4.02 -13.51
N ALA A 74 8.77 4.93 -14.05
CA ALA A 74 7.53 5.38 -13.43
C ALA A 74 6.49 4.24 -13.38
N GLU A 75 6.33 3.49 -14.47
CA GLU A 75 5.44 2.32 -14.53
C GLU A 75 5.89 1.22 -13.55
N ALA A 76 7.19 0.90 -13.51
CA ALA A 76 7.73 -0.06 -12.55
C ALA A 76 7.50 0.35 -11.09
N ALA A 77 7.52 1.66 -10.78
CA ALA A 77 7.20 2.17 -9.45
C ALA A 77 5.72 2.00 -9.08
N ILE A 78 4.81 2.18 -10.05
CA ILE A 78 3.38 1.91 -9.88
C ILE A 78 3.15 0.41 -9.65
N ASP A 79 3.74 -0.44 -10.49
CA ASP A 79 3.58 -1.90 -10.37
C ASP A 79 4.13 -2.42 -9.03
N ALA A 80 5.25 -1.89 -8.55
CA ALA A 80 5.79 -2.22 -7.23
C ALA A 80 4.86 -1.77 -6.08
N SER A 81 4.22 -0.60 -6.23
CA SER A 81 3.24 -0.10 -5.25
C SER A 81 2.00 -1.00 -5.21
N ILE A 82 1.50 -1.42 -6.36
CA ILE A 82 0.36 -2.34 -6.48
C ILE A 82 0.70 -3.71 -5.87
N ASP A 83 1.87 -4.27 -6.16
CA ASP A 83 2.32 -5.54 -5.57
C ASP A 83 2.42 -5.45 -4.03
N HIS A 84 2.87 -4.32 -3.49
CA HIS A 84 2.87 -4.09 -2.05
C HIS A 84 1.46 -4.14 -1.43
N TYR A 85 0.47 -3.49 -2.04
CA TYR A 85 -0.91 -3.53 -1.55
C TYR A 85 -1.57 -4.90 -1.74
N ASN A 86 -1.31 -5.59 -2.86
CA ASN A 86 -1.77 -6.95 -3.09
C ASN A 86 -1.25 -7.91 -2.02
N LYS A 87 0.05 -7.82 -1.67
CA LYS A 87 0.62 -8.59 -0.56
C LYS A 87 -0.08 -8.29 0.75
N ARG A 88 -0.37 -7.02 1.08
CA ARG A 88 -1.10 -6.64 2.30
C ARG A 88 -2.51 -7.25 2.33
N LEU A 89 -3.22 -7.26 1.20
CA LEU A 89 -4.53 -7.90 1.06
C LEU A 89 -4.45 -9.42 1.23
N GLU A 90 -3.43 -10.08 0.68
CA GLU A 90 -3.20 -11.51 0.89
C GLU A 90 -2.87 -11.83 2.35
N PHE A 91 -2.03 -11.03 3.01
CA PHE A 91 -1.77 -11.16 4.45
C PHE A 91 -3.04 -10.98 5.28
N ALA A 92 -3.95 -10.09 4.86
CA ALA A 92 -5.22 -9.86 5.53
C ALA A 92 -6.17 -11.08 5.49
N LYS A 93 -6.05 -11.94 4.46
CA LYS A 93 -6.86 -13.17 4.33
C LYS A 93 -6.42 -14.29 5.27
N GLY A 94 -5.26 -14.15 5.92
CA GLY A 94 -4.71 -15.13 6.85
C GLY A 94 -3.92 -16.26 6.19
N PRO A 95 -3.50 -17.28 6.96
CA PRO A 95 -2.66 -18.35 6.46
C PRO A 95 -3.39 -19.24 5.44
N LYS A 96 -2.74 -19.48 4.29
CA LYS A 96 -3.24 -20.36 3.23
C LYS A 96 -2.50 -21.70 3.27
N VAL A 97 -3.25 -22.81 3.26
CA VAL A 97 -2.65 -24.14 3.12
C VAL A 97 -2.17 -24.31 1.67
N VAL A 98 -0.86 -24.44 1.47
CA VAL A 98 -0.25 -24.56 0.14
C VAL A 98 0.03 -26.02 -0.25
N LYS A 99 0.32 -26.87 0.74
CA LYS A 99 0.65 -28.27 0.51
C LYS A 99 0.33 -29.11 1.75
N THR A 100 -0.25 -30.28 1.54
CA THR A 100 -0.39 -31.32 2.56
C THR A 100 0.44 -32.53 2.13
N PHE A 101 1.06 -33.20 3.11
CA PHE A 101 1.78 -34.46 2.90
C PHE A 101 0.95 -35.58 3.53
N LYS A 102 0.84 -36.71 2.83
CA LYS A 102 0.19 -37.94 3.34
C LYS A 102 1.24 -38.90 3.83
#